data_AF-A0A1S9AZ45-F1
#
_entry.id   AF-A0A1S9AZ45-F1
#
_cell.length_a   1.000
_cell.length_b   1.000
_cell.length_c   1.000
_cell.angle_alpha   90.00
_cell.angle_beta   90.00
_cell.angle_gamma   90.00
#
_symmetry.space_group_name_H-M   'P 1'
#
loop_
_entity.id
_entity.type
_entity.pdbx_description
1 polymer ?
#
loop_
_entity_poly.entity_id
_entity_poly.type
_entity_poly.pdbx_seq_one_letter_code
_entity_poly.pdbx_strand_id
1 'polypeptide(L)'
;MPPVAFVRYQQFPSADAATHLLGLLEEHDIPFETSRVAPNVDPNLSFNTVHYVYEVRLQPADVDRVNALQDEENRQLIEQADPSYYLFSFTDQELMDVLTHHADWSRYDVLLAELLLRRRGHEPDVQALQQLQQHQQRVQPLPQPEKSRPGWIIAGYVSAVLGGAFGILVGWHLYSATSTQPDGRELHTFSAQDRVHGIWIMALGGLALVGWLGLRLLR
;
A
#
# COMPACT_ATOMS: atom_id res chain seq x y z
N MET A 1 14.89 19.60 -4.15
CA MET A 1 15.06 18.19 -3.76
C MET A 1 13.73 17.50 -3.95
N PRO A 2 13.62 16.37 -4.66
CA PRO A 2 12.37 15.64 -4.74
C PRO A 2 11.96 15.19 -3.32
N PRO A 3 10.66 15.13 -3.00
CA PRO A 3 10.20 14.63 -1.70
C PRO A 3 10.71 13.19 -1.54
N VAL A 4 11.49 12.95 -0.49
CA VAL A 4 11.97 11.61 -0.18
C VAL A 4 10.76 10.80 0.22
N ALA A 5 10.38 9.83 -0.63
CA ALA A 5 9.18 9.06 -0.42
C ALA A 5 9.45 8.01 0.67
N PHE A 6 8.97 8.26 1.88
CA PHE A 6 8.99 7.26 2.95
C PHE A 6 8.03 6.11 2.63
N VAL A 7 8.44 4.89 2.99
CA VAL A 7 7.66 3.66 2.86
C VAL A 7 7.39 3.07 4.23
N ARG A 8 6.21 2.46 4.39
CA ARG A 8 5.86 1.74 5.60
C ARG A 8 6.86 0.62 5.85
N TYR A 9 7.46 0.62 7.03
CA TYR A 9 8.42 -0.40 7.45
C TYR A 9 7.80 -1.38 8.44
N GLN A 10 7.27 -0.90 9.57
CA GLN A 10 6.69 -1.76 10.61
C GLN A 10 5.61 -1.03 11.41
N GLN A 11 4.64 -1.79 11.93
CA GLN A 11 3.58 -1.30 12.82
C GLN A 11 3.73 -1.91 14.22
N PHE A 12 3.41 -1.09 15.23
CA PHE A 12 3.51 -1.40 16.64
C PHE A 12 2.18 -1.06 17.32
N PRO A 13 1.83 -1.77 18.40
CA PRO A 13 0.62 -1.47 19.17
C PRO A 13 0.73 -0.12 19.91
N SER A 14 1.94 0.36 20.19
CA SER A 14 2.19 1.64 20.86
C SER A 14 3.55 2.22 20.46
N ALA A 15 3.76 3.51 20.77
CA ALA A 15 5.07 4.15 20.61
C ALA A 15 6.12 3.50 21.52
N ASP A 16 5.74 3.09 22.73
CA ASP A 16 6.64 2.44 23.69
C ASP A 16 7.19 1.12 23.12
N ALA A 17 6.36 0.35 22.41
CA ALA A 17 6.78 -0.88 21.75
C ALA A 17 7.76 -0.66 20.60
N ALA A 18 7.75 0.54 20.00
CA ALA A 18 8.69 0.92 18.94
C ALA A 18 10.03 1.47 19.47
N THR A 19 10.15 1.76 20.77
CA THR A 19 11.31 2.44 21.36
C THR A 19 12.64 1.77 21.01
N HIS A 20 12.68 0.44 21.03
CA HIS A 20 13.90 -0.31 20.66
C HIS A 20 14.32 -0.05 19.21
N LEU A 21 13.36 -0.11 18.27
CA LEU A 21 13.63 0.16 16.87
C LEU A 21 14.01 1.63 16.66
N LEU A 22 13.32 2.56 17.31
CA LEU A 22 13.62 3.99 17.21
C LEU A 22 15.03 4.30 17.72
N GLY A 23 15.44 3.69 18.84
CA GLY A 23 16.79 3.81 19.37
C GLY A 23 17.86 3.32 18.38
N LEU A 24 17.62 2.16 17.75
CA LEU A 24 18.53 1.62 16.73
C LEU A 24 18.65 2.57 15.51
N LEU A 25 17.54 3.15 15.08
CA LEU A 25 17.52 4.10 13.96
C LEU A 25 18.25 5.40 14.30
N GLU A 26 18.07 5.92 15.51
CA GLU A 26 18.77 7.11 16.01
C GLU A 26 20.28 6.87 16.17
N GLU A 27 20.67 5.72 16.74
CA GLU A 27 22.08 5.35 16.93
C GLU A 27 22.86 5.25 15.61
N HIS A 28 22.20 4.76 14.56
CA HIS A 28 22.81 4.59 13.24
C HIS A 28 22.58 5.77 12.27
N ASP A 29 22.04 6.89 12.75
CA ASP A 29 21.73 8.11 11.99
C ASP A 29 20.86 7.84 10.76
N ILE A 30 19.82 7.02 10.92
CA ILE A 30 18.91 6.60 9.86
C ILE A 30 17.65 7.47 9.87
N PRO A 31 17.31 8.17 8.78
CA PRO A 31 16.10 9.00 8.74
C PRO A 31 14.83 8.16 8.79
N PHE A 32 13.93 8.47 9.72
CA PHE A 32 12.65 7.79 9.87
C PHE A 32 11.49 8.78 10.11
N GLU A 33 10.28 8.34 9.79
CA GLU A 33 9.04 9.02 10.15
C GLU A 33 8.16 8.09 10.98
N THR A 34 7.46 8.65 11.97
CA THR A 34 6.50 7.90 12.78
C THR A 34 5.11 8.51 12.68
N SER A 35 4.08 7.69 12.56
CA SER A 35 2.69 8.15 12.51
C SER A 35 1.76 7.24 13.29
N ARG A 36 0.66 7.77 13.83
CA ARG A 36 -0.44 6.96 14.38
C ARG A 36 -1.49 6.77 13.30
N VAL A 37 -1.79 5.53 12.98
CA VAL A 37 -2.68 5.17 11.88
C VAL A 37 -3.81 4.32 12.43
N ALA A 38 -5.04 4.59 12.00
CA ALA A 38 -6.14 3.68 12.27
C ALA A 38 -5.98 2.45 11.35
N PRO A 39 -6.10 1.22 11.85
CA PRO A 39 -6.12 0.04 11.00
C PRO A 39 -7.29 0.17 10.03
N ASN A 40 -7.07 -0.24 8.79
CA ASN A 40 -8.10 -0.24 7.76
C ASN A 40 -9.05 -1.41 8.02
N VAL A 41 -9.93 -1.25 9.02
CA VAL A 41 -10.93 -2.25 9.38
C VAL A 41 -12.11 -2.11 8.42
N ASP A 42 -12.53 -3.23 7.83
CA ASP A 42 -13.68 -3.32 6.92
C ASP A 42 -14.91 -2.62 7.55
N PRO A 43 -15.57 -1.67 6.84
CA PRO A 43 -16.75 -0.97 7.33
C PRO A 43 -17.87 -1.89 7.82
N ASN A 44 -17.92 -3.14 7.37
CA ASN A 44 -18.92 -4.13 7.80
C ASN A 44 -18.67 -4.73 9.20
N LEU A 45 -17.52 -4.47 9.82
CA LEU A 45 -17.14 -4.94 11.17
C LEU A 45 -17.27 -3.84 12.25
N SER A 46 -18.01 -2.77 11.97
CA SER A 46 -18.13 -1.53 12.75
C SER A 46 -18.90 -1.65 14.09
N PHE A 47 -18.45 -2.53 15.00
CA PHE A 47 -18.87 -2.53 16.40
C PHE A 47 -17.72 -2.52 17.42
N ASN A 48 -16.45 -2.39 16.98
CA ASN A 48 -15.32 -2.36 17.89
C ASN A 48 -14.46 -1.10 17.77
N THR A 49 -13.96 -0.69 18.93
CA THR A 49 -13.07 0.46 19.19
C THR A 49 -11.98 0.60 18.13
N VAL A 50 -11.81 1.81 17.59
CA VAL A 50 -10.70 2.11 16.65
C VAL A 50 -9.38 1.96 17.40
N HIS A 51 -8.70 0.83 17.21
CA HIS A 51 -7.40 0.56 17.81
C HIS A 51 -6.30 1.20 16.96
N TYR A 52 -5.90 2.44 17.25
CA TYR A 52 -4.79 3.09 16.56
C TYR A 52 -3.50 2.29 16.73
N VAL A 53 -2.77 2.08 15.64
CA VAL A 53 -1.44 1.48 15.62
C VAL A 53 -0.38 2.56 15.38
N TYR A 54 0.81 2.34 15.90
CA TYR A 54 1.96 3.19 15.71
C TYR A 54 2.82 2.66 14.56
N GLU A 55 2.99 3.44 13.51
CA GLU A 55 3.69 3.03 12.30
C GLU A 55 5.03 3.75 12.17
N VAL A 56 6.08 2.98 11.87
CA VAL A 56 7.42 3.48 11.53
C VAL A 56 7.62 3.37 10.03
N ARG A 57 8.10 4.45 9.41
CA ARG A 57 8.38 4.56 7.98
C ARG A 57 9.84 4.92 7.76
N LEU A 58 10.43 4.35 6.72
CA LEU A 58 11.84 4.54 6.37
C LEU A 58 11.97 4.98 4.92
N GLN A 59 13.15 5.50 4.57
CA GLN A 59 13.47 5.69 3.16
C GLN A 59 13.71 4.33 2.49
N PRO A 60 13.24 4.10 1.25
CA PRO A 60 13.45 2.84 0.54
C PRO A 60 14.92 2.42 0.46
N ALA A 61 15.84 3.39 0.39
CA ALA A 61 17.28 3.14 0.33
C ALA A 61 17.86 2.59 1.64
N ASP A 62 17.21 2.87 2.78
CA ASP A 62 17.68 2.48 4.11
C ASP A 62 17.03 1.19 4.60
N VAL A 63 15.96 0.71 3.95
CA VAL A 63 15.23 -0.51 4.35
C VAL A 63 16.19 -1.71 4.45
N ASP A 64 17.00 -1.96 3.43
CA ASP A 64 17.95 -3.08 3.41
C ASP A 64 19.03 -2.94 4.51
N ARG A 65 19.43 -1.71 4.83
CA ARG A 65 20.42 -1.42 5.88
C ARG A 65 19.84 -1.67 7.27
N VAL A 66 18.66 -1.12 7.56
CA VAL A 66 17.95 -1.36 8.84
C VAL A 66 17.64 -2.84 9.01
N ASN A 67 17.32 -3.50 7.89
CA ASN A 67 17.10 -4.93 7.87
C ASN A 67 18.33 -5.72 8.32
N ALA A 68 19.51 -5.41 7.80
CA ALA A 68 20.73 -6.09 8.20
C ALA A 68 21.08 -5.85 9.68
N LEU A 69 20.84 -4.63 10.18
CA LEU A 69 21.08 -4.28 11.59
C LEU A 69 20.18 -5.07 12.53
N GLN A 70 18.88 -5.12 12.25
CA GLN A 70 17.95 -5.91 13.05
C GLN A 70 18.24 -7.40 13.01
N ASP A 71 18.71 -7.95 11.88
CA ASP A 71 19.09 -9.35 11.81
C ASP A 71 20.25 -9.68 12.75
N GLU A 72 21.26 -8.82 12.80
CA GLU A 72 22.45 -9.03 13.63
C GLU A 72 22.09 -9.00 15.12
N GLU A 73 21.29 -8.01 15.56
CA GLU A 73 20.83 -7.94 16.96
C GLU A 73 19.93 -9.12 17.32
N ASN A 74 18.95 -9.43 16.47
CA ASN A 74 17.99 -10.50 16.74
C ASN A 74 18.66 -11.87 16.76
N ARG A 75 19.69 -12.12 15.95
CA ARG A 75 20.42 -13.40 16.00
C ARG A 75 20.99 -13.70 17.39
N GLN A 76 21.55 -12.69 18.05
CA GLN A 76 22.09 -12.85 19.41
C GLN A 76 20.98 -13.11 20.44
N LEU A 77 19.84 -12.43 20.29
CA LEU A 77 18.70 -12.57 21.19
C LEU A 77 17.97 -13.92 21.02
N ILE A 78 17.84 -14.40 19.79
CA ILE A 78 17.07 -15.61 19.47
C ILE A 78 17.76 -16.87 19.95
N GLU A 79 19.10 -16.90 20.00
CA GLU A 79 19.83 -18.03 20.60
C GLU A 79 19.48 -18.23 22.09
N GLN A 80 19.09 -17.15 22.77
CA GLN A 80 18.69 -17.13 24.18
C GLN A 80 17.18 -16.92 24.35
N ALA A 81 16.39 -17.12 23.30
CA ALA A 81 14.95 -16.89 23.32
C ALA A 81 14.27 -17.65 24.46
N ASP A 82 13.41 -16.96 25.20
CA ASP A 82 12.65 -17.52 26.30
C ASP A 82 11.72 -18.64 25.78
N PRO A 83 11.80 -19.88 26.31
CA PRO A 83 10.93 -20.99 25.91
C PRO A 83 9.43 -20.73 26.12
N SER A 84 9.06 -19.74 26.92
CA SER A 84 7.68 -19.29 27.13
C SER A 84 7.14 -18.41 26.00
N TYR A 85 7.99 -18.00 25.05
CA TYR A 85 7.60 -17.20 23.90
C TYR A 85 6.61 -17.96 23.02
N TYR A 86 5.57 -17.28 22.53
CA TYR A 86 4.42 -17.93 21.90
C TYR A 86 4.79 -18.78 20.67
N LEU A 87 5.81 -18.41 19.91
CA LEU A 87 6.30 -19.20 18.76
C LEU A 87 6.79 -20.61 19.15
N PHE A 88 7.20 -20.85 20.39
CA PHE A 88 7.56 -22.21 20.84
C PHE A 88 6.35 -23.15 20.86
N SER A 89 5.13 -22.61 20.97
CA SER A 89 3.88 -23.39 20.93
C SER A 89 3.38 -23.67 19.51
N PHE A 90 3.95 -23.03 18.48
CA PHE A 90 3.52 -23.21 17.10
C PHE A 90 3.96 -24.56 16.54
N THR A 91 3.11 -25.14 15.71
CA THR A 91 3.38 -26.32 14.88
C THR A 91 4.31 -25.98 13.71
N ASP A 92 4.89 -26.99 13.07
CA ASP A 92 5.78 -26.78 11.92
C ASP A 92 5.07 -26.06 10.76
N GLN A 93 3.77 -26.31 10.58
CA GLN A 93 2.96 -25.65 9.56
C GLN A 93 2.76 -24.16 9.89
N GLU A 94 2.44 -23.83 11.14
CA GLU A 94 2.29 -22.43 11.57
C GLU A 94 3.62 -21.67 11.49
N LEU A 95 4.74 -22.30 11.84
CA LEU A 95 6.06 -21.70 11.66
C LEU A 95 6.39 -21.47 10.17
N MET A 96 5.98 -22.38 9.29
CA MET A 96 6.12 -22.18 7.83
C MET A 96 5.23 -21.05 7.33
N ASP A 97 4.02 -20.89 7.89
CA ASP A 97 3.12 -19.79 7.57
C ASP A 97 3.71 -18.44 8.00
N VAL A 98 4.41 -18.38 9.15
CA VAL A 98 5.15 -17.19 9.59
C VAL A 98 6.24 -16.82 8.57
N LEU A 99 7.02 -17.79 8.07
CA LEU A 99 8.02 -17.53 7.03
C LEU A 99 7.39 -17.10 5.70
N THR A 100 6.24 -17.67 5.37
CA THR A 100 5.50 -17.36 4.13
C THR A 100 4.87 -15.96 4.16
N HIS A 101 4.42 -15.52 5.33
CA HIS A 101 3.77 -14.22 5.54
C HIS A 101 4.64 -13.23 6.33
N HIS A 102 5.97 -13.36 6.26
CA HIS A 102 6.95 -12.56 7.04
C HIS A 102 6.70 -11.04 7.07
N ALA A 103 6.02 -10.46 6.07
CA ALA A 103 5.67 -9.04 6.04
C ALA A 103 4.63 -8.64 7.10
N ASP A 104 3.84 -9.60 7.59
CA ASP A 104 2.82 -9.42 8.62
C ASP A 104 3.35 -9.71 10.04
N TRP A 105 4.56 -10.26 10.13
CA TRP A 105 5.21 -10.66 11.38
C TRP A 105 6.41 -9.77 11.70
N SER A 106 6.83 -9.74 12.96
CA SER A 106 8.05 -9.02 13.30
C SER A 106 9.28 -9.76 12.78
N ARG A 107 10.38 -9.03 12.55
CA ARG A 107 11.66 -9.62 12.11
C ARG A 107 12.16 -10.69 13.08
N TYR A 108 12.00 -10.45 14.37
CA TYR A 108 12.31 -11.40 15.43
C TYR A 108 11.51 -12.70 15.27
N ASP A 109 10.21 -12.59 15.01
CA ASP A 109 9.33 -13.76 14.85
C ASP A 109 9.74 -14.64 13.68
N VAL A 110 10.08 -14.01 12.56
CA VAL A 110 10.51 -14.69 11.33
C VAL A 110 11.81 -15.47 11.56
N LEU A 111 12.80 -14.82 12.20
CA LEU A 111 14.08 -15.45 12.52
C LEU A 111 13.94 -16.56 13.56
N LEU A 112 13.08 -16.38 14.58
CA LEU A 112 12.82 -17.41 15.59
C LEU A 112 12.08 -18.60 14.96
N ALA A 113 11.12 -18.36 14.06
CA ALA A 113 10.43 -19.41 13.34
C ALA A 113 11.38 -20.24 12.46
N GLU A 114 12.30 -19.58 11.74
CA GLU A 114 13.36 -20.24 10.99
C GLU A 114 14.23 -21.13 11.89
N LEU A 115 14.68 -20.60 13.02
CA LEU A 115 15.52 -21.34 13.95
C LEU A 115 14.79 -22.54 14.57
N LEU A 116 13.51 -22.38 14.92
CA LEU A 116 12.68 -23.46 15.47
C LEU A 116 12.47 -24.58 14.44
N LEU A 117 12.21 -24.24 13.17
CA LEU A 117 12.09 -25.22 12.08
C LEU A 117 13.40 -25.99 11.87
N ARG A 118 14.54 -25.28 11.85
CA ARG A 118 15.87 -25.91 11.77
C ARG A 118 16.14 -26.86 12.93
N ARG A 119 15.79 -26.47 14.16
CA ARG A 119 15.93 -27.35 15.34
C ARG A 119 15.04 -28.59 15.28
N ARG A 120 13.89 -28.49 14.60
CA ARG A 120 12.96 -29.61 14.39
C ARG A 120 13.33 -30.49 13.20
N GLY A 121 14.45 -30.21 12.52
CA GLY A 121 14.98 -31.01 11.43
C GLY A 121 14.48 -30.61 10.05
N HIS A 122 13.77 -29.48 9.92
CA HIS A 122 13.41 -28.89 8.63
C HIS A 122 14.51 -27.92 8.19
N GLU A 123 14.99 -28.04 6.96
CA GLU A 123 15.83 -27.01 6.33
C GLU A 123 14.95 -26.17 5.40
N PRO A 124 14.22 -25.15 5.91
CA PRO A 124 13.51 -24.24 5.03
C PRO A 124 14.54 -23.52 4.16
N ASP A 125 14.35 -23.52 2.84
CA ASP A 125 15.16 -22.73 1.92
C ASP A 125 14.77 -21.25 2.06
N VAL A 126 15.27 -20.63 3.12
CA VAL A 126 14.94 -19.26 3.50
C VAL A 126 15.44 -18.27 2.46
N GLN A 127 16.52 -18.60 1.74
CA GLN A 127 16.99 -17.77 0.63
C GLN A 127 16.01 -17.79 -0.54
N ALA A 128 15.46 -18.95 -0.91
CA ALA A 128 14.43 -19.01 -1.94
C ALA A 128 13.13 -18.31 -1.52
N LEU A 129 12.72 -18.44 -0.26
CA LEU A 129 11.54 -17.75 0.28
C LEU A 129 11.70 -16.22 0.25
N GLN A 130 12.86 -15.72 0.68
CA GLN A 130 13.21 -14.28 0.63
C GLN A 130 13.28 -13.76 -0.81
N GLN A 131 13.83 -14.53 -1.75
CA GLN A 131 13.90 -14.15 -3.16
C GLN A 131 12.52 -14.12 -3.83
N LEU A 132 11.67 -15.12 -3.56
CA LEU A 132 10.28 -15.17 -4.04
C LEU A 132 9.50 -13.95 -3.55
N GLN A 133 9.71 -13.52 -2.31
CA GLN A 133 9.02 -12.38 -1.71
C GLN A 133 9.59 -11.04 -2.14
N GLN A 134 10.92 -10.87 -2.28
CA GLN A 134 11.49 -9.69 -2.91
C GLN A 134 10.96 -9.53 -4.34
N HIS A 135 10.81 -10.62 -5.08
CA HIS A 135 10.11 -10.61 -6.35
C HIS A 135 8.65 -10.17 -6.19
N GLN A 136 7.87 -10.70 -5.25
CA GLN A 136 6.47 -10.29 -5.03
C GLN A 136 6.32 -8.83 -4.56
N GLN A 137 7.25 -8.29 -3.76
CA GLN A 137 7.23 -6.89 -3.30
C GLN A 137 7.66 -5.92 -4.41
N ARG A 138 8.65 -6.29 -5.23
CA ARG A 138 9.03 -5.55 -6.45
C ARG A 138 7.96 -5.63 -7.54
N VAL A 139 7.21 -6.73 -7.55
CA VAL A 139 6.08 -6.99 -8.45
C VAL A 139 4.77 -6.77 -7.71
N GLN A 140 4.73 -5.89 -6.68
CA GLN A 140 3.46 -5.28 -6.31
C GLN A 140 2.90 -4.72 -7.61
N PRO A 141 1.71 -5.16 -8.06
CA PRO A 141 1.16 -4.61 -9.28
C PRO A 141 1.06 -3.11 -9.00
N LEU A 142 1.83 -2.30 -9.75
CA LEU A 142 1.51 -0.88 -9.84
C LEU A 142 0.00 -0.85 -10.02
N PRO A 143 -0.76 -0.18 -9.13
CA PRO A 143 -2.21 -0.22 -9.18
C PRO A 143 -2.58 0.12 -10.61
N GLN A 144 -3.00 -0.89 -11.36
CA GLN A 144 -3.28 -0.68 -12.77
C GLN A 144 -4.48 0.24 -12.74
N PRO A 145 -4.37 1.45 -13.32
CA PRO A 145 -5.50 2.37 -13.34
C PRO A 145 -6.69 1.61 -13.92
N GLU A 146 -7.81 1.70 -13.24
CA GLU A 146 -9.00 0.94 -13.58
C GLU A 146 -9.36 1.29 -15.03
N LYS A 147 -9.28 0.30 -15.93
CA LYS A 147 -9.69 0.52 -17.33
C LYS A 147 -11.17 0.84 -17.28
N SER A 148 -11.54 2.04 -17.74
CA SER A 148 -12.95 2.40 -17.77
C SER A 148 -13.70 1.36 -18.64
N ARG A 149 -14.87 0.92 -18.17
CA ARG A 149 -15.71 0.03 -18.99
C ARG A 149 -16.11 0.81 -20.25
N PRO A 150 -15.90 0.29 -21.47
CA PRO A 150 -16.08 1.03 -22.72
C PRO A 150 -17.49 1.64 -22.90
N GLY A 151 -18.51 1.08 -22.25
CA GLY A 151 -19.86 1.62 -22.25
C GLY A 151 -20.01 3.01 -21.64
N TRP A 152 -19.21 3.37 -20.62
CA TRP A 152 -19.30 4.69 -19.97
C TRP A 152 -18.73 5.80 -20.86
N ILE A 153 -17.65 5.51 -21.60
CA ILE A 153 -17.10 6.45 -22.59
C ILE A 153 -18.13 6.74 -23.69
N ILE A 154 -18.79 5.69 -24.21
CA ILE A 154 -19.80 5.83 -25.26
C ILE A 154 -20.99 6.67 -24.77
N ALA A 155 -21.48 6.40 -23.56
CA ALA A 155 -22.55 7.18 -22.95
C ALA A 155 -22.15 8.66 -22.76
N GLY A 156 -20.90 8.92 -22.37
CA GLY A 156 -20.33 10.26 -22.27
C GLY A 156 -20.42 11.03 -23.59
N TYR A 157 -19.95 10.44 -24.69
CA TYR A 157 -20.03 11.06 -26.02
C TYR A 157 -21.47 11.30 -26.49
N VAL A 158 -22.37 10.34 -26.31
CA VAL A 158 -23.80 10.49 -26.67
C VAL A 158 -24.43 11.65 -25.89
N SER A 159 -24.14 11.75 -24.60
CA SER A 159 -24.65 12.81 -23.75
C SER A 159 -24.08 14.20 -24.06
N ALA A 160 -22.81 14.27 -24.51
CA ALA A 160 -22.19 15.51 -24.96
C ALA A 160 -22.90 16.09 -26.19
N VAL A 161 -23.33 15.22 -27.12
CA VAL A 161 -24.04 15.64 -28.34
C VAL A 161 -25.50 16.01 -28.06
N LEU A 162 -26.18 15.27 -27.18
CA LEU A 162 -27.62 15.47 -26.92
C LEU A 162 -27.93 16.58 -25.91
N GLY A 163 -27.01 16.86 -24.97
CA GLY A 163 -27.29 17.78 -23.85
C GLY A 163 -26.18 18.77 -23.53
N GLY A 164 -24.99 18.67 -24.12
CA GLY A 164 -23.84 19.58 -23.94
C GLY A 164 -23.28 19.60 -22.51
N ALA A 165 -24.04 20.15 -21.57
CA ALA A 165 -23.70 20.28 -20.16
C ALA A 165 -23.51 18.94 -19.44
N PHE A 166 -24.34 17.92 -19.74
CA PHE A 166 -24.18 16.60 -19.12
C PHE A 166 -22.88 15.90 -19.56
N GLY A 167 -22.49 16.07 -20.84
CA GLY A 167 -21.20 15.58 -21.33
C GLY A 167 -20.01 16.25 -20.63
N ILE A 168 -20.11 17.56 -20.34
CA ILE A 168 -19.06 18.28 -19.58
C ILE A 168 -18.89 17.69 -18.17
N LEU A 169 -19.99 17.40 -17.46
CA LEU A 169 -19.93 16.80 -16.13
C LEU A 169 -19.30 15.40 -16.14
N VAL A 170 -19.67 14.58 -17.12
CA VAL A 170 -19.08 13.23 -17.28
C VAL A 170 -17.60 13.31 -17.64
N GLY A 171 -17.22 14.20 -18.56
CA GLY A 171 -15.83 14.42 -18.95
C GLY A 171 -14.95 14.91 -17.79
N TRP A 172 -15.48 15.83 -16.97
CA TRP A 172 -14.83 16.30 -15.74
C TRP A 172 -14.59 15.16 -14.76
N HIS A 173 -15.62 14.35 -14.49
CA HIS A 173 -15.52 13.20 -13.58
C HIS A 173 -14.46 12.18 -14.04
N LEU A 174 -14.39 11.87 -15.34
CA LEU A 174 -13.35 10.97 -15.87
C LEU A 174 -11.93 11.55 -15.74
N TYR A 175 -11.79 12.88 -15.79
CA TYR A 175 -10.49 13.54 -15.67
C TYR A 175 -10.02 13.69 -14.22
N SER A 176 -10.93 14.07 -13.31
CA SER A 176 -10.60 14.46 -11.93
C SER A 176 -10.70 13.35 -10.90
N ALA A 177 -11.24 12.17 -11.25
CA ALA A 177 -11.38 11.09 -10.28
C ALA A 177 -10.00 10.58 -9.82
N THR A 178 -9.76 10.71 -8.53
CA THR A 178 -8.62 10.16 -7.80
C THR A 178 -9.13 9.09 -6.83
N SER A 179 -8.34 8.03 -6.67
CA SER A 179 -8.55 6.97 -5.71
C SER A 179 -7.43 7.05 -4.68
N THR A 180 -7.80 7.04 -3.41
CA THR A 180 -6.86 6.97 -2.30
C THR A 180 -6.44 5.52 -2.10
N GLN A 181 -5.16 5.25 -2.29
CA GLN A 181 -4.60 3.92 -2.06
C GLN A 181 -4.52 3.66 -0.54
N PRO A 182 -4.61 2.39 -0.08
CA PRO A 182 -4.35 2.02 1.32
C PRO A 182 -3.02 2.51 1.93
N ASP A 183 -2.08 3.03 1.14
CA ASP A 183 -0.82 3.66 1.62
C ASP A 183 -0.93 5.18 1.85
N GLY A 184 -2.08 5.79 1.57
CA GLY A 184 -2.33 7.23 1.71
C GLY A 184 -1.95 8.09 0.49
N ARG A 185 -1.48 7.50 -0.62
CA ARG A 185 -1.22 8.22 -1.87
C ARG A 185 -2.49 8.34 -2.70
N GLU A 186 -2.74 9.54 -3.24
CA GLU A 186 -3.78 9.76 -4.23
C GLU A 186 -3.24 9.44 -5.62
N LEU A 187 -3.84 8.44 -6.28
CA LEU A 187 -3.55 8.12 -7.68
C LEU A 187 -4.80 8.32 -8.51
N HIS A 188 -4.64 8.68 -9.77
CA HIS A 188 -5.80 8.81 -10.66
C HIS A 188 -6.48 7.46 -10.84
N THR A 189 -7.80 7.43 -10.62
CA THR A 189 -8.62 6.22 -10.72
C THR A 189 -8.60 5.64 -12.13
N PHE A 190 -8.62 6.53 -13.13
CA PHE A 190 -8.71 6.16 -14.54
C PHE A 190 -7.37 6.24 -15.28
N SER A 191 -7.24 5.44 -16.33
CA SER A 191 -6.01 5.39 -17.12
C SER A 191 -5.74 6.72 -17.85
N ALA A 192 -4.48 6.97 -18.21
CA ALA A 192 -4.12 8.16 -18.98
C ALA A 192 -4.93 8.28 -20.29
N GLN A 193 -5.26 7.15 -20.93
CA GLN A 193 -6.09 7.11 -22.14
C GLN A 193 -7.55 7.50 -21.86
N ASP A 194 -8.14 6.99 -20.77
CA ASP A 194 -9.51 7.32 -20.37
C ASP A 194 -9.67 8.81 -20.01
N ARG A 195 -8.67 9.40 -19.34
CA ARG A 195 -8.67 10.85 -19.06
C ARG A 195 -8.59 11.70 -20.32
N VAL A 196 -7.85 11.24 -21.33
CA VAL A 196 -7.81 11.92 -22.65
C VAL A 196 -9.21 11.89 -23.28
N HIS A 197 -9.92 10.77 -23.21
CA HIS A 197 -11.33 10.71 -23.62
C HIS A 197 -12.22 11.66 -22.82
N GLY A 198 -12.03 11.76 -21.49
CA GLY A 198 -12.73 12.74 -20.65
C GLY A 198 -12.56 14.19 -21.14
N ILE A 199 -11.34 14.58 -21.52
CA ILE A 199 -11.04 15.90 -22.09
C ILE A 199 -11.79 16.10 -23.42
N TRP A 200 -11.78 15.10 -24.30
CA TRP A 200 -12.49 15.18 -25.58
C TRP A 200 -14.01 15.28 -25.42
N ILE A 201 -14.59 14.51 -24.50
CA ILE A 201 -16.03 14.56 -24.18
C ILE A 201 -16.40 15.96 -23.65
N MET A 202 -15.56 16.54 -22.79
CA MET A 202 -15.78 17.87 -22.25
C MET A 202 -15.69 18.96 -23.34
N ALA A 203 -14.70 18.90 -24.22
CA ALA A 203 -14.54 19.83 -25.34
C ALA A 203 -15.72 19.76 -26.33
N LEU A 204 -16.17 18.54 -26.67
CA LEU A 204 -17.31 18.31 -27.54
C LEU A 204 -18.61 18.82 -26.90
N GLY A 205 -18.82 18.56 -25.61
CA GLY A 205 -19.98 19.06 -24.86
C GLY A 205 -20.02 20.58 -24.79
N GLY A 206 -18.88 21.24 -24.61
CA GLY A 206 -18.76 22.69 -24.65
C GLY A 206 -19.12 23.28 -26.01
N LEU A 207 -18.59 22.72 -27.11
CA LEU A 207 -18.92 23.15 -28.47
C LEU A 207 -20.41 22.99 -28.79
N ALA A 208 -21.00 21.85 -28.42
CA ALA A 208 -22.43 21.59 -28.61
C ALA A 208 -23.29 22.60 -27.82
N LEU A 209 -22.93 22.88 -26.56
CA LEU A 209 -23.64 23.84 -25.72
C LEU A 209 -23.62 25.26 -26.32
N VAL A 210 -22.46 25.72 -26.79
CA VAL A 210 -22.31 27.05 -27.42
C VAL A 210 -23.10 27.12 -28.73
N GLY A 211 -23.04 26.09 -29.56
CA GLY A 211 -23.82 26.02 -30.81
C GLY A 211 -25.32 26.09 -30.56
N TRP A 212 -25.82 25.36 -29.55
CA TRP A 212 -27.23 25.40 -29.15
C TRP A 212 -27.68 26.76 -28.63
N LEU A 213 -26.87 27.40 -27.78
CA LEU A 213 -27.15 28.76 -27.30
C LEU A 213 -27.16 29.77 -28.44
N GLY A 214 -26.22 29.69 -29.38
CA GLY A 214 -26.19 30.53 -30.59
C GLY A 214 -27.44 30.36 -31.45
N LEU A 215 -27.85 29.12 -31.74
CA LEU A 215 -29.07 28.81 -32.48
C LEU A 215 -30.34 29.32 -31.78
N ARG A 216 -30.37 29.30 -30.45
CA ARG A 216 -31.49 29.80 -29.66
C ARG A 216 -31.56 31.33 -29.62
N LEU A 217 -30.41 32.02 -29.71
CA LEU A 217 -30.34 33.47 -29.76
C LEU A 217 -30.65 34.04 -31.15
N LEU A 218 -30.48 33.23 -32.22
CA LEU A 218 -30.83 33.57 -33.60
C LEU A 218 -32.29 33.26 -33.98
N ARG A 219 -33.03 32.54 -33.12
CA ARG A 219 -34.46 32.24 -33.27
C ARG A 219 -35.31 33.21 -32.45
#